data_AF-A0A7J4GGZ4-F1
#
_entry.id   AF-A0A7J4GGZ4-F1
#
_cell.length_a   1.000
_cell.length_b   1.000
_cell.length_c   1.000
_cell.angle_alpha   90.00
_cell.angle_beta   90.00
_cell.angle_gamma   90.00
#
_symmetry.space_group_name_H-M   'P 1'
#
loop_
_entity.id
_entity.type
_entity.pdbx_description
1 polymer ?
#
loop_
_entity_poly.entity_id
_entity_poly.type
_entity_poly.pdbx_seq_one_letter_code
_entity_poly.pdbx_strand_id
1 'polypeptide(L)' 'VRDRDTLEAAAEEAQALVGEMRERGVLLSTDGPLHNVIKIKPPMVLNEADINLTIDLLDEVLSN' A
#
# COMPACT_ATOMS: atom_id res chain seq x y z
N VAL A 1 -7.87 4.99 6.72
CA VAL A 1 -8.65 6.21 7.06
C VAL A 1 -7.80 7.05 7.98
N ARG A 2 -7.91 8.37 7.91
CA ARG A 2 -7.14 9.30 8.74
C ARG A 2 -7.71 9.38 10.14
N ASP A 3 -9.03 9.40 10.21
CA ASP A 3 -9.79 9.39 11.45
C ASP A 3 -10.80 8.22 11.42
N ARG A 4 -10.89 7.49 12.54
CA ARG A 4 -11.68 6.25 12.62
C ARG A 4 -13.15 6.50 12.97
N ASP A 5 -13.47 7.67 13.52
CA ASP A 5 -14.84 8.04 13.92
C ASP A 5 -15.60 8.66 12.75
N THR A 6 -14.94 9.56 12.02
CA THR A 6 -15.47 10.27 10.85
C THR A 6 -15.29 9.48 9.54
N LEU A 7 -14.42 8.47 9.55
CA LEU A 7 -14.00 7.70 8.37
C LEU A 7 -13.36 8.58 7.27
N GLU A 8 -12.71 9.68 7.67
CA GLU A 8 -12.00 10.55 6.73
C GLU A 8 -11.00 9.76 5.88
N ALA A 9 -11.03 9.98 4.57
CA ALA A 9 -10.15 9.29 3.65
C ALA A 9 -8.69 9.75 3.82
N ALA A 10 -7.79 8.78 3.92
CA ALA A 10 -6.34 9.00 4.07
C ALA A 10 -5.63 8.93 2.70
N ALA A 11 -6.00 9.83 1.79
CA ALA A 11 -5.50 9.81 0.41
C ALA A 11 -3.99 10.17 0.34
N GLU A 12 -3.57 11.16 1.12
CA GLU A 12 -2.18 11.62 1.17
C GLU A 12 -1.26 10.55 1.76
N GLU A 13 -1.70 9.90 2.83
CA GLU A 13 -1.00 8.80 3.48
C GLU A 13 -0.91 7.58 2.56
N ALA A 14 -1.98 7.27 1.83
CA ALA A 14 -1.98 6.19 0.84
C ALA A 14 -1.00 6.47 -0.32
N GLN A 15 -0.93 7.71 -0.79
CA GLN A 15 0.04 8.11 -1.82
C GLN A 15 1.48 8.05 -1.30
N ALA A 16 1.73 8.51 -0.08
CA ALA A 16 3.04 8.45 0.56
C ALA A 16 3.51 6.99 0.71
N LEU A 17 2.64 6.11 1.20
CA LEU A 17 2.92 4.68 1.32
C LEU A 17 3.27 4.04 -0.02
N VAL A 18 2.49 4.30 -1.07
CA VAL A 18 2.80 3.78 -2.42
C VAL A 18 4.13 4.33 -2.94
N GLY A 19 4.45 5.58 -2.63
CA GLY A 19 5.74 6.20 -2.94
C GLY A 19 6.91 5.47 -2.26
N GLU A 20 6.81 5.22 -0.96
CA GLU A 20 7.87 4.56 -0.19
C GLU A 20 8.05 3.09 -0.62
N MET A 21 6.95 2.36 -0.85
CA MET A 21 7.00 1.00 -1.37
C MET A 21 7.70 0.95 -2.72
N ARG A 22 7.47 1.95 -3.59
CA ARG A 22 8.18 2.08 -4.88
C ARG A 22 9.68 2.29 -4.69
N GLU A 23 10.09 3.14 -3.73
CA GLU A 23 11.52 3.34 -3.41
C GLU A 23 12.18 2.06 -2.90
N ARG A 24 11.42 1.21 -2.19
CA ARG A 24 11.82 -0.12 -1.71
C ARG A 24 11.72 -1.22 -2.78
N GLY A 25 11.34 -0.89 -4.01
CA GLY A 25 11.30 -1.81 -5.16
C GLY A 25 10.01 -2.58 -5.35
N VAL A 26 8.95 -2.28 -4.58
CA VAL A 26 7.63 -2.92 -4.68
C VAL A 26 6.62 -1.95 -5.28
N LEU A 27 6.05 -2.31 -6.44
CA LEU A 27 5.11 -1.45 -7.15
C LEU A 27 3.67 -1.71 -6.71
N LEU A 28 3.10 -0.73 -6.02
CA LEU A 28 1.69 -0.68 -5.63
C LEU A 28 0.98 0.49 -6.31
N SER A 29 -0.34 0.56 -6.15
CA SER A 29 -1.15 1.69 -6.64
C SER A 29 -2.28 1.99 -5.66
N THR A 30 -2.90 3.16 -5.79
CA THR A 30 -4.16 3.50 -5.11
C THR A 30 -5.35 3.28 -6.02
N ASP A 31 -6.52 2.98 -5.47
CA ASP A 31 -7.79 2.83 -6.19
C ASP A 31 -8.95 3.55 -5.47
N GLY A 32 -10.12 3.52 -6.11
CA GLY A 32 -11.35 4.10 -5.61
C GLY A 32 -11.45 5.62 -5.80
N PRO A 33 -12.66 6.19 -5.64
CA PRO A 33 -12.92 7.62 -5.87
C PRO A 33 -12.20 8.55 -4.89
N LEU A 34 -11.77 8.02 -3.75
CA LEU A 34 -11.10 8.77 -2.69
C LEU A 34 -9.59 8.49 -2.62
N HIS A 35 -9.05 7.69 -3.55
CA HIS A 35 -7.62 7.39 -3.68
C HIS A 35 -6.94 6.87 -2.40
N ASN A 36 -7.70 6.25 -1.49
CA ASN A 36 -7.22 5.78 -0.18
C ASN A 36 -7.23 4.25 -0.03
N VAL A 37 -7.44 3.52 -1.12
CA VAL A 37 -7.45 2.05 -1.15
C VAL A 37 -6.16 1.57 -1.80
N ILE A 38 -5.29 0.89 -1.05
CA ILE A 38 -4.07 0.29 -1.59
C ILE A 38 -4.43 -0.95 -2.43
N LYS A 39 -3.93 -1.00 -3.66
CA LYS A 39 -4.19 -2.08 -4.62
C LYS A 39 -2.92 -2.85 -4.93
N ILE A 40 -3.03 -4.17 -4.78
CA ILE A 40 -2.01 -5.17 -5.12
C ILE A 40 -2.50 -5.94 -6.35
N LYS A 41 -1.73 -5.91 -7.44
CA LYS A 41 -2.10 -6.60 -8.70
C LYS A 41 -0.88 -7.16 -9.45
N PRO A 42 -0.20 -8.18 -8.88
CA PRO A 42 0.98 -8.77 -9.49
C PRO A 42 0.64 -9.59 -10.75
N PRO A 43 1.65 -9.97 -11.55
CA PRO A 43 1.53 -11.04 -12.54
C PRO A 43 1.15 -12.39 -11.89
N MET A 44 0.49 -13.27 -12.65
CA MET A 44 0.05 -14.60 -12.17
C MET A 44 1.19 -15.55 -11.78
N VAL A 45 2.43 -15.25 -12.15
CA VAL A 45 3.63 -16.07 -11.86
C VAL A 45 4.25 -15.76 -10.48
N LEU A 46 3.66 -14.83 -9.73
CA LEU A 46 4.08 -14.48 -8.38
C LEU A 46 4.09 -15.72 -7.47
N ASN A 47 5.12 -15.81 -6.62
CA ASN A 47 5.29 -16.87 -5.64
C ASN A 47 5.15 -16.34 -4.19
N GLU A 48 5.24 -17.26 -3.24
CA GLU A 48 5.11 -16.96 -1.81
C GLU A 48 6.23 -16.03 -1.29
N ALA A 49 7.45 -16.16 -1.77
CA ALA A 49 8.56 -15.29 -1.36
C ALA A 49 8.35 -13.84 -1.81
N ASP A 50 7.79 -13.63 -3.01
CA ASP A 50 7.43 -12.29 -3.50
C ASP A 50 6.37 -11.63 -2.60
N ILE A 51 5.39 -12.44 -2.12
CA ILE A 51 4.34 -11.98 -1.20
C ILE A 51 4.92 -11.66 0.16
N ASN A 52 5.73 -12.55 0.73
CA ASN A 52 6.33 -12.33 2.04
C ASN A 52 7.16 -11.04 2.05
N LEU A 53 8.02 -10.85 1.05
CA LEU A 53 8.78 -9.59 0.90
C LEU A 53 7.85 -8.36 0.82
N THR A 54 6.77 -8.46 0.02
CA THR A 54 5.83 -7.35 -0.16
C THR A 54 5.11 -7.00 1.15
N ILE A 55 4.68 -8.01 1.92
CA ILE A 55 3.97 -7.82 3.18
C ILE A 55 4.90 -7.31 4.27
N ASP A 56 6.12 -7.86 4.37
CA ASP A 56 7.11 -7.42 5.36
C ASP A 56 7.46 -5.93 5.15
N LEU A 57 7.74 -5.52 3.91
CA LEU A 57 8.01 -4.12 3.60
C LEU A 57 6.79 -3.22 3.85
N LEU A 58 5.58 -3.72 3.56
CA LEU A 58 4.35 -2.95 3.80
C LEU A 58 4.11 -2.74 5.30
N ASP A 59 4.37 -3.75 6.13
CA ASP A 59 4.25 -3.66 7.59
C ASP A 59 5.25 -2.67 8.18
N GLU A 60 6.50 -2.68 7.70
CA GLU A 60 7.51 -1.70 8.08
C GLU A 60 7.09 -0.26 7.75
N VAL A 61 6.54 -0.03 6.55
CA VAL A 61 6.08 1.30 6.12
C VAL A 61 4.88 1.78 6.94
N LEU A 62 3.97 0.88 7.31
CA LEU A 62 2.79 1.19 8.11
C LEU A 62 3.08 1.36 9.61
N SER A 63 4.19 0.82 10.09
CA SER A 63 4.59 0.86 11.50
C SER A 63 5.48 2.05 11.88
N ASN A 64 5.92 2.84 10.89
CA ASN A 64 6.61 4.12 11.08
C ASN A 64 5.64 5.25 11.44
#